data_AF-A0AAN8AIE3-F1
#
_entry.id   AF-A0AAN8AIE3-F1
#
_cell.length_a   1.000
_cell.length_b   1.000
_cell.length_c   1.000
_cell.angle_alpha   90.00
_cell.angle_beta   90.00
_cell.angle_gamma   90.00
#
_symmetry.space_group_name_H-M   'P 1'
#
loop_
_entity.id
_entity.type
_entity.pdbx_description
1 polymer ?
#
loop_
_entity_poly.entity_id
_entity_poly.type
_entity_poly.pdbx_seq_one_letter_code
_entity_poly.pdbx_strand_id
1 'polypeptide(L)'
;MVSSSAPSAYSVQALVLLAEVLAPLLDMIYRSDEKEKAVPLITRLMYYVFPYLKNHSAYNMPSFEAGAQLLSSLSGYAYTKRAWKKEVFELFMDPLFFTMDASCAPSWKSITDHLLTHEKTMFKDLMSMQSGSLKLFTNVDQKPMLLKRQAFAMCSGELDQYHLYLPLIQERLTEALRMNPSPNVTAQMFLMFRVLLLRISSQHLTSLWPIMVTELIRVFVRLEKALQLEKDVSKQGKVVRVAVEKNGPVHFSQAELDMYLSSCKFLDTSLAYPPERMPLFQMYRWAFVPEVDVNRYRGPEMALIEGEQECTPSPHVVRVLEGIEQRYGTLNGLSEESSTEHLEFPLLTQRSLSSITQLVPFLQTLCCSFQGSSRYSPTMTHFPAADYPPSNAEAVLKRLEYIIEEEFLDSMES
;
A
#
# COMPACT_ATOMS: atom_id res chain seq x y z
N MET A 1 -18.40 -2.20 33.24
CA MET A 1 -17.19 -2.64 33.97
C MET A 1 -17.14 -4.16 33.93
N VAL A 2 -16.39 -4.73 32.99
CA VAL A 2 -16.09 -6.17 33.02
C VAL A 2 -14.84 -6.33 33.90
N SER A 3 -14.96 -7.19 34.90
CA SER A 3 -13.95 -7.53 35.91
C SER A 3 -12.56 -7.72 35.30
N SER A 4 -11.56 -7.01 35.83
CA SER A 4 -10.13 -7.18 35.59
C SER A 4 -9.58 -8.44 36.28
N SER A 5 -10.24 -9.58 36.10
CA SER A 5 -9.65 -10.87 36.45
C SER A 5 -8.60 -11.17 35.38
N ALA A 6 -7.34 -11.31 35.78
CA ALA A 6 -6.29 -11.78 34.88
C ALA A 6 -6.82 -12.99 34.08
N PRO A 7 -6.71 -13.01 32.74
CA PRO A 7 -7.15 -14.14 31.94
C PRO A 7 -6.54 -15.41 32.53
N SER A 8 -7.40 -16.42 32.78
CA SER A 8 -6.94 -17.74 33.20
C SER A 8 -5.83 -18.21 32.25
N ALA A 9 -4.81 -18.89 32.77
CA ALA A 9 -3.68 -19.37 31.98
C ALA A 9 -4.10 -20.23 30.76
N TYR A 10 -5.31 -20.77 30.79
CA TYR A 10 -5.88 -21.62 29.74
C TYR A 10 -6.90 -20.92 28.83
N SER A 11 -7.23 -19.65 29.07
CA SER A 11 -8.27 -18.93 28.31
C SER A 11 -7.92 -18.83 26.82
N VAL A 12 -6.67 -18.49 26.49
CA VAL A 12 -6.20 -18.39 25.10
C VAL A 12 -6.23 -19.77 24.43
N GLN A 13 -5.68 -20.79 25.07
CA GLN A 13 -5.68 -22.16 24.54
C GLN A 13 -7.09 -22.69 24.29
N ALA A 14 -8.03 -22.40 25.20
CA ALA A 14 -9.43 -22.79 25.04
C ALA A 14 -10.09 -22.07 23.85
N LEU A 15 -9.78 -20.79 23.62
CA LEU A 15 -10.27 -20.05 22.43
C LEU A 15 -9.71 -20.61 21.13
N VAL A 16 -8.41 -20.94 21.09
CA VAL A 16 -7.78 -21.59 19.92
C VAL A 16 -8.44 -22.93 19.61
N LEU A 17 -8.63 -23.78 20.62
CA LEU A 17 -9.33 -25.07 20.44
C LEU A 17 -10.77 -24.88 19.97
N LEU A 18 -11.48 -23.87 20.49
CA LEU A 18 -12.82 -23.55 20.00
C LEU A 18 -12.79 -23.09 18.53
N ALA A 19 -11.81 -22.30 18.12
CA ALA A 19 -11.67 -21.83 16.75
C ALA A 19 -11.51 -22.99 15.75
N GLU A 20 -10.74 -24.01 16.14
CA GLU A 20 -10.48 -25.20 15.32
C GLU A 20 -11.67 -26.16 15.25
N VAL A 21 -12.34 -26.38 16.38
CA VAL A 21 -13.25 -27.53 16.53
C VAL A 21 -14.73 -27.13 16.42
N LEU A 22 -15.11 -25.88 16.74
CA LEU A 22 -16.52 -25.52 16.86
C LEU A 22 -17.27 -25.59 15.53
N ALA A 23 -16.73 -25.02 14.45
CA ALA A 23 -17.36 -25.06 13.13
C ALA A 23 -17.60 -26.50 12.62
N PRO A 24 -16.59 -27.40 12.61
CA PRO A 24 -16.79 -28.81 12.27
C PRO A 24 -17.84 -29.51 13.16
N LEU A 25 -17.85 -29.23 14.47
CA LEU A 25 -18.85 -29.79 15.37
C LEU A 25 -20.26 -29.32 15.06
N LEU A 26 -20.44 -28.03 14.72
CA LEU A 26 -21.74 -27.49 14.31
C LEU A 26 -22.24 -28.19 13.03
N ASP A 27 -21.35 -28.45 12.07
CA ASP A 27 -21.69 -29.20 10.86
C ASP A 27 -22.07 -30.66 11.13
N MET A 28 -21.47 -31.29 12.14
CA MET A 28 -21.83 -32.65 12.56
C MET A 28 -23.15 -32.71 13.32
N ILE A 29 -23.45 -31.71 14.16
CA ILE A 29 -24.62 -31.70 15.05
C ILE A 29 -25.86 -31.19 14.32
N TYR A 30 -25.74 -30.10 13.56
CA TYR A 30 -26.86 -29.45 12.90
C TYR A 30 -26.88 -29.78 11.41
N ARG A 31 -27.95 -30.48 10.98
CA ARG A 31 -28.24 -30.70 9.57
C ARG A 31 -28.56 -29.38 8.87
N SER A 32 -28.48 -29.35 7.53
CA SER A 32 -28.63 -28.14 6.73
C SER A 32 -29.91 -27.33 7.01
N ASP A 33 -31.03 -28.00 7.31
CA ASP A 33 -32.32 -27.40 7.64
C ASP A 33 -32.42 -26.89 9.09
N GLU A 34 -31.48 -27.29 9.96
CA GLU A 34 -31.48 -26.97 11.38
C GLU A 34 -30.35 -26.03 11.82
N LYS A 35 -29.50 -25.57 10.89
CA LYS A 35 -28.32 -24.72 11.19
C LYS A 35 -28.67 -23.43 11.94
N GLU A 36 -29.86 -22.87 11.70
CA GLU A 36 -30.37 -21.70 12.43
C GLU A 36 -30.54 -21.95 13.95
N LYS A 37 -30.73 -23.21 14.39
CA LYS A 37 -30.82 -23.56 15.81
C LYS A 37 -29.51 -23.35 16.57
N ALA A 38 -28.37 -23.24 15.87
CA ALA A 38 -27.08 -22.94 16.47
C ALA A 38 -26.90 -21.43 16.78
N VAL A 39 -27.67 -20.55 16.16
CA VAL A 39 -27.49 -19.08 16.25
C VAL A 39 -27.54 -18.55 17.70
N PRO A 40 -28.42 -19.01 18.60
CA PRO A 40 -28.42 -18.57 20.00
C PRO A 40 -27.12 -18.92 20.74
N LEU A 41 -26.55 -20.11 20.49
CA LEU A 41 -25.27 -20.53 21.06
C LEU A 41 -24.14 -19.64 20.54
N ILE A 42 -24.09 -19.42 19.22
CA ILE A 42 -23.06 -18.59 18.58
C ILE A 42 -23.16 -17.15 19.06
N THR A 43 -24.36 -16.58 19.13
CA THR A 43 -24.58 -15.22 19.66
C THR A 43 -24.05 -15.08 21.09
N ARG A 44 -24.33 -16.07 21.94
CA ARG A 44 -23.83 -16.08 23.32
C ARG A 44 -22.31 -16.21 23.39
N LEU A 45 -21.71 -17.04 22.54
CA LEU A 45 -20.26 -17.18 22.45
C LEU A 45 -19.62 -15.86 22.02
N MET A 46 -20.13 -15.25 20.94
CA MET A 46 -19.62 -13.99 20.41
C MET A 46 -19.71 -12.84 21.41
N TYR A 47 -20.76 -12.79 22.23
CA TYR A 47 -20.86 -11.84 23.34
C TYR A 47 -19.65 -11.87 24.28
N TYR A 48 -19.06 -13.04 24.54
CA TYR A 48 -17.85 -13.18 25.36
C TYR A 48 -16.55 -12.99 24.58
N VAL A 49 -16.57 -13.15 23.25
CA VAL A 49 -15.38 -12.99 22.39
C VAL A 49 -15.14 -11.52 22.03
N PHE A 50 -16.18 -10.75 21.73
CA PHE A 50 -16.04 -9.35 21.31
C PHE A 50 -15.28 -8.43 22.27
N PRO A 51 -15.35 -8.59 23.61
CA PRO A 51 -14.51 -7.83 24.53
C PRO A 51 -13.00 -7.98 24.26
N TYR A 52 -12.54 -9.17 23.86
CA TYR A 52 -11.14 -9.38 23.48
C TYR A 52 -10.81 -8.69 22.15
N LEU A 53 -11.75 -8.71 21.19
CA LEU A 53 -11.59 -8.08 19.88
C LEU A 53 -11.68 -6.54 19.92
N LYS A 54 -12.12 -5.96 21.04
CA LYS A 54 -12.13 -4.50 21.27
C LYS A 54 -10.86 -4.00 21.97
N ASN A 55 -10.02 -4.90 22.49
CA ASN A 55 -8.86 -4.54 23.30
C ASN A 55 -7.56 -4.77 22.53
N HIS A 56 -6.95 -3.69 22.06
CA HIS A 56 -5.72 -3.72 21.26
C HIS A 56 -4.43 -3.65 22.10
N SER A 57 -4.52 -3.82 23.43
CA SER A 57 -3.31 -3.83 24.28
C SER A 57 -2.40 -5.02 23.97
N ALA A 58 -1.09 -4.81 24.05
CA ALA A 58 -0.09 -5.86 23.84
C ALA A 58 -0.34 -7.11 24.70
N TYR A 59 -0.77 -6.93 25.95
CA TYR A 59 -1.12 -8.03 26.85
C TYR A 59 -2.31 -8.87 26.35
N ASN A 60 -3.28 -8.24 25.69
CA ASN A 60 -4.48 -8.91 25.19
C ASN A 60 -4.28 -9.57 23.82
N MET A 61 -3.21 -9.24 23.09
CA MET A 61 -3.05 -9.63 21.68
C MET A 61 -3.18 -11.15 21.43
N PRO A 62 -2.67 -12.06 22.28
CA PRO A 62 -2.93 -13.50 22.11
C PRO A 62 -4.42 -13.89 22.21
N SER A 63 -5.19 -13.20 23.06
CA SER A 63 -6.65 -13.40 23.17
C SER A 63 -7.40 -12.77 22.00
N PHE A 64 -6.93 -11.62 21.50
CA PHE A 64 -7.44 -10.97 20.30
C PHE A 64 -7.27 -11.91 19.08
N GLU A 65 -6.07 -12.46 18.88
CA GLU A 65 -5.75 -13.38 17.80
C GLU A 65 -6.63 -14.65 17.84
N ALA A 66 -6.69 -15.33 18.98
CA ALA A 66 -7.54 -16.52 19.14
C ALA A 66 -9.03 -16.20 18.94
N GLY A 67 -9.48 -15.02 19.39
CA GLY A 67 -10.83 -14.53 19.14
C GLY A 67 -11.11 -14.26 17.66
N ALA A 68 -10.14 -13.70 16.94
CA ALA A 68 -10.24 -13.40 15.51
C ALA A 68 -10.26 -14.70 14.69
N GLN A 69 -9.44 -15.69 15.07
CA GLN A 69 -9.44 -17.02 14.46
C GLN A 69 -10.80 -17.72 14.63
N LEU A 70 -11.36 -17.68 15.85
CA LEU A 70 -12.69 -18.24 16.13
C LEU A 70 -13.79 -17.55 15.32
N LEU A 71 -13.77 -16.21 15.28
CA LEU A 71 -14.73 -15.44 14.50
C LEU A 71 -14.58 -15.72 13.00
N SER A 72 -13.35 -15.81 12.47
CA SER A 72 -13.07 -16.17 11.08
C SER A 72 -13.68 -17.52 10.73
N SER A 73 -13.40 -18.56 11.53
CA SER A 73 -13.94 -19.91 11.39
C SER A 73 -15.49 -19.93 11.35
N LEU A 74 -16.14 -19.17 12.23
CA LEU A 74 -17.62 -19.10 12.26
C LEU A 74 -18.21 -18.20 11.17
N SER A 75 -17.49 -17.17 10.73
CA SER A 75 -17.98 -16.19 9.77
C SER A 75 -18.17 -16.76 8.37
N GLY A 76 -17.46 -17.84 8.01
CA GLY A 76 -17.63 -18.56 6.74
C GLY A 76 -18.98 -19.23 6.55
N TYR A 77 -19.79 -19.28 7.61
CA TYR A 77 -21.13 -19.85 7.59
C TYR A 77 -22.19 -18.75 7.54
N ALA A 78 -22.85 -18.58 6.39
CA ALA A 78 -23.82 -17.49 6.18
C ALA A 78 -24.95 -17.38 7.24
N TYR A 79 -25.40 -18.51 7.80
CA TYR A 79 -26.43 -18.52 8.84
C TYR A 79 -25.97 -17.89 10.17
N THR A 80 -24.65 -17.82 10.42
CA THR A 80 -24.09 -17.22 11.65
C THR A 80 -24.06 -15.70 11.60
N LYS A 81 -24.23 -15.09 10.42
CA LYS A 81 -24.11 -13.65 10.17
C LYS A 81 -24.79 -12.78 11.23
N ARG A 82 -26.02 -13.15 11.65
CA ARG A 82 -26.81 -12.36 12.61
C ARG A 82 -26.13 -12.22 13.98
N ALA A 83 -25.26 -13.15 14.35
CA ALA A 83 -24.56 -13.16 15.63
C ALA A 83 -23.38 -12.16 15.69
N TRP A 84 -22.81 -11.78 14.55
CA TRP A 84 -21.55 -11.03 14.52
C TRP A 84 -21.53 -9.80 13.62
N LYS A 85 -22.35 -9.74 12.55
CA LYS A 85 -22.29 -8.69 11.51
C LYS A 85 -22.19 -7.27 12.07
N LYS A 86 -23.07 -6.94 13.02
CA LYS A 86 -23.15 -5.59 13.59
C LYS A 86 -21.84 -5.21 14.31
N GLU A 87 -21.40 -6.05 15.23
CA GLU A 87 -20.20 -5.82 16.03
C GLU A 87 -18.93 -5.83 15.15
N VAL A 88 -18.86 -6.72 14.16
CA VAL A 88 -17.74 -6.74 13.20
C VAL A 88 -17.69 -5.47 12.36
N PHE A 89 -18.83 -4.97 11.89
CA PHE A 89 -18.87 -3.71 11.16
C PHE A 89 -18.49 -2.51 12.06
N GLU A 90 -18.90 -2.52 13.33
CA GLU A 90 -18.48 -1.51 14.31
C GLU A 90 -16.96 -1.57 14.56
N LEU A 91 -16.39 -2.76 14.73
CA LEU A 91 -14.93 -2.97 14.85
C LEU A 91 -14.19 -2.50 13.60
N PHE A 92 -14.69 -2.82 12.41
CA PHE A 92 -14.10 -2.39 11.15
C PHE A 92 -14.05 -0.86 11.01
N MET A 93 -15.03 -0.15 11.58
CA MET A 93 -15.10 1.31 11.59
C MET A 93 -14.35 1.96 12.76
N ASP A 94 -13.85 1.16 13.71
CA ASP A 94 -13.14 1.65 14.88
C ASP A 94 -11.76 2.22 14.51
N PRO A 95 -11.31 3.32 15.14
CA PRO A 95 -9.97 3.89 14.92
C PRO A 95 -8.82 2.91 15.08
N LEU A 96 -8.92 1.96 16.02
CA LEU A 96 -7.87 0.99 16.33
C LEU A 96 -7.95 -0.27 15.47
N PHE A 97 -8.86 -0.34 14.49
CA PHE A 97 -9.07 -1.55 13.69
C PHE A 97 -7.76 -2.13 13.14
N PHE A 98 -6.86 -1.29 12.62
CA PHE A 98 -5.60 -1.72 12.02
C PHE A 98 -4.46 -1.94 13.02
N THR A 99 -4.69 -1.70 14.32
CA THR A 99 -3.70 -1.92 15.39
C THR A 99 -3.76 -3.38 15.85
N MET A 100 -3.10 -4.28 15.12
CA MET A 100 -3.05 -5.71 15.45
C MET A 100 -1.74 -6.34 14.98
N ASP A 101 -1.41 -7.51 15.53
CA ASP A 101 -0.30 -8.33 15.05
C ASP A 101 -0.54 -8.85 13.63
N ALA A 102 0.54 -9.04 12.86
CA ALA A 102 0.48 -9.53 11.48
C ALA A 102 -0.20 -10.89 11.35
N SER A 103 -0.11 -11.75 12.37
CA SER A 103 -0.78 -13.06 12.38
C SER A 103 -2.31 -12.97 12.41
N CYS A 104 -2.87 -11.82 12.83
CA CYS A 104 -4.31 -11.59 12.83
C CYS A 104 -4.86 -11.21 11.44
N ALA A 105 -4.02 -10.70 10.54
CA ALA A 105 -4.45 -10.17 9.25
C ALA A 105 -5.17 -11.20 8.36
N PRO A 106 -4.73 -12.48 8.25
CA PRO A 106 -5.46 -13.48 7.47
C PRO A 106 -6.88 -13.73 8.01
N SER A 107 -7.04 -13.79 9.33
CA SER A 107 -8.35 -13.97 9.97
C SER A 107 -9.26 -12.77 9.66
N TRP A 108 -8.75 -11.56 9.76
CA TRP A 108 -9.53 -10.34 9.48
C TRP A 108 -9.85 -10.15 8.00
N LYS A 109 -8.97 -10.55 7.07
CA LYS A 109 -9.31 -10.62 5.64
C LYS A 109 -10.50 -11.53 5.41
N SER A 110 -10.46 -12.75 5.97
CA SER A 110 -11.57 -13.70 5.86
C SER A 110 -12.87 -13.16 6.47
N ILE A 111 -12.81 -12.56 7.67
CA ILE A 111 -13.98 -11.95 8.33
C ILE A 111 -14.56 -10.81 7.48
N THR A 112 -13.71 -9.93 6.96
CA THR A 112 -14.13 -8.81 6.11
C THR A 112 -14.70 -9.30 4.80
N ASP A 113 -14.14 -10.33 4.17
CA ASP A 113 -14.73 -10.92 2.97
C ASP A 113 -16.13 -11.48 3.24
N HIS A 114 -16.31 -12.29 4.29
CA HIS A 114 -17.62 -12.81 4.67
C HIS A 114 -18.62 -11.70 5.03
N LEU A 115 -18.16 -10.63 5.67
CA LEU A 115 -18.97 -9.45 5.97
C LEU A 115 -19.54 -8.84 4.69
N LEU A 116 -18.71 -8.73 3.64
CA LEU A 116 -19.05 -8.10 2.36
C LEU A 116 -19.87 -9.02 1.45
N THR A 117 -19.61 -10.33 1.47
CA THR A 117 -20.26 -11.31 0.58
C THR A 117 -21.59 -11.81 1.12
N HIS A 118 -21.73 -11.95 2.45
CA HIS A 118 -22.99 -12.40 3.05
C HIS A 118 -24.06 -11.30 3.06
N GLU A 119 -23.72 -10.07 2.66
CA GLU A 119 -24.63 -8.94 2.53
C GLU A 119 -24.48 -8.24 1.17
N LYS A 120 -25.38 -8.54 0.24
CA LYS A 120 -25.32 -8.14 -1.18
C LYS A 120 -25.01 -6.65 -1.45
N THR A 121 -25.44 -5.73 -0.58
CA THR A 121 -25.21 -4.28 -0.80
C THR A 121 -23.98 -3.75 -0.09
N MET A 122 -23.39 -4.50 0.85
CA MET A 122 -22.43 -3.92 1.80
C MET A 122 -21.16 -3.39 1.13
N PHE A 123 -20.62 -4.09 0.13
CA PHE A 123 -19.48 -3.58 -0.63
C PHE A 123 -19.82 -2.27 -1.33
N LYS A 124 -20.97 -2.20 -2.01
CA LYS A 124 -21.44 -0.98 -2.68
C LYS A 124 -21.63 0.15 -1.67
N ASP A 125 -22.22 -0.13 -0.51
CA ASP A 125 -22.49 0.85 0.54
C ASP A 125 -21.18 1.38 1.14
N LEU A 126 -20.20 0.51 1.36
CA LEU A 126 -18.86 0.88 1.83
C LEU A 126 -18.10 1.75 0.82
N MET A 127 -18.14 1.37 -0.46
CA MET A 127 -17.52 2.16 -1.54
C MET A 127 -18.24 3.50 -1.74
N SER A 128 -19.54 3.57 -1.51
CA SER A 128 -20.32 4.80 -1.64
C SER A 128 -20.23 5.73 -0.42
N MET A 129 -19.62 5.24 0.67
CA MET A 129 -19.50 5.95 1.94
C MET A 129 -18.69 7.25 1.77
N GLN A 130 -19.09 8.26 2.53
CA GLN A 130 -18.41 9.55 2.60
C GLN A 130 -17.54 9.63 3.85
N SER A 131 -16.44 10.37 3.80
CA SER A 131 -15.45 10.44 4.89
C SER A 131 -16.06 10.92 6.21
N GLY A 132 -17.08 11.78 6.17
CA GLY A 132 -17.81 12.26 7.36
C GLY A 132 -18.57 11.19 8.14
N SER A 133 -18.72 9.97 7.59
CA SER A 133 -19.26 8.82 8.33
C SER A 133 -18.33 8.35 9.45
N LEU A 134 -17.03 8.59 9.33
CA LEU A 134 -16.01 8.22 10.32
C LEU A 134 -15.90 9.27 11.44
N LYS A 135 -17.00 9.46 12.19
CA LYS A 135 -17.12 10.54 13.21
C LYS A 135 -16.12 10.45 14.36
N LEU A 136 -15.52 9.29 14.61
CA LEU A 136 -14.52 9.08 15.65
C LEU A 136 -13.13 9.61 15.24
N PHE A 137 -12.92 9.91 13.95
CA PHE A 137 -11.67 10.43 13.43
C PHE A 137 -11.70 11.96 13.35
N THR A 138 -10.51 12.57 13.45
CA THR A 138 -10.35 13.98 13.12
C THR A 138 -10.67 14.22 11.64
N ASN A 139 -11.15 15.41 11.28
CA ASN A 139 -11.55 15.72 9.90
C ASN A 139 -10.43 15.49 8.87
N VAL A 140 -9.16 15.67 9.27
CA VAL A 140 -8.00 15.47 8.38
C VAL A 140 -7.70 13.99 8.13
N ASP A 141 -8.05 13.12 9.07
CA ASP A 141 -7.79 11.68 9.02
C ASP A 141 -8.96 10.89 8.43
N GLN A 142 -10.18 11.42 8.48
CA GLN A 142 -11.39 10.75 7.98
C GLN A 142 -11.26 10.24 6.54
N LYS A 143 -10.79 11.11 5.61
CA LYS A 143 -10.67 10.73 4.19
C LYS A 143 -9.60 9.65 3.95
N PRO A 144 -8.34 9.81 4.39
CA PRO A 144 -7.34 8.75 4.21
C PRO A 144 -7.73 7.45 4.93
N MET A 145 -8.32 7.51 6.12
CA MET A 145 -8.74 6.32 6.87
C MET A 145 -9.90 5.57 6.23
N LEU A 146 -10.82 6.28 5.55
CA LEU A 146 -11.86 5.63 4.75
C LEU A 146 -11.26 4.94 3.52
N LEU A 147 -10.32 5.60 2.83
CA LEU A 147 -9.62 5.01 1.68
C LEU A 147 -8.84 3.75 2.08
N LYS A 148 -8.14 3.77 3.22
CA LYS A 148 -7.44 2.61 3.79
C LYS A 148 -8.41 1.43 4.01
N ARG A 149 -9.60 1.69 4.58
CA ARG A 149 -10.65 0.68 4.77
C ARG A 149 -11.21 0.14 3.46
N GLN A 150 -11.48 1.01 2.50
CA GLN A 150 -11.95 0.60 1.17
C GLN A 150 -10.91 -0.26 0.45
N ALA A 151 -9.62 0.10 0.54
CA ALA A 151 -8.54 -0.71 0.01
C ALA A 151 -8.44 -2.08 0.72
N PHE A 152 -8.56 -2.13 2.05
CA PHE A 152 -8.55 -3.40 2.81
C PHE A 152 -9.74 -4.30 2.45
N ALA A 153 -10.93 -3.71 2.27
CA ALA A 153 -12.13 -4.43 1.86
C ALA A 153 -11.95 -5.09 0.48
N MET A 154 -11.34 -4.40 -0.49
CA MET A 154 -11.00 -5.00 -1.77
C MET A 154 -9.90 -6.06 -1.65
N CYS A 155 -8.88 -5.81 -0.82
CA CYS A 155 -7.78 -6.75 -0.58
C CYS A 155 -8.26 -8.06 0.07
N SER A 156 -9.35 -8.01 0.82
CA SER A 156 -9.94 -9.17 1.50
C SER A 156 -10.64 -10.15 0.56
N GLY A 157 -11.11 -9.69 -0.61
CA GLY A 157 -11.79 -10.55 -1.58
C GLY A 157 -10.83 -11.32 -2.50
N GLU A 158 -11.40 -12.29 -3.21
CA GLU A 158 -10.73 -13.09 -4.22
C GLU A 158 -10.41 -12.28 -5.50
N LEU A 159 -9.55 -12.83 -6.35
CA LEU A 159 -9.23 -12.25 -7.66
C LEU A 159 -10.51 -12.01 -8.48
N ASP A 160 -10.65 -10.79 -9.01
CA ASP A 160 -11.78 -10.32 -9.80
C ASP A 160 -13.15 -10.32 -9.09
N GLN A 161 -13.21 -10.59 -7.78
CA GLN A 161 -14.47 -10.60 -7.03
C GLN A 161 -15.26 -9.28 -7.18
N TYR A 162 -14.55 -8.16 -7.26
CA TYR A 162 -15.15 -6.82 -7.31
C TYR A 162 -15.05 -6.13 -8.68
N HIS A 163 -14.69 -6.84 -9.75
CA HIS A 163 -14.48 -6.22 -11.07
C HIS A 163 -15.74 -5.52 -11.63
N LEU A 164 -16.94 -6.02 -11.34
CA LEU A 164 -18.21 -5.38 -11.75
C LEU A 164 -18.45 -4.01 -11.09
N TYR A 165 -17.77 -3.73 -9.97
CA TYR A 165 -17.83 -2.45 -9.27
C TYR A 165 -16.74 -1.46 -9.73
N LEU A 166 -15.92 -1.79 -10.73
CA LEU A 166 -14.88 -0.90 -11.23
C LEU A 166 -15.36 0.50 -11.62
N PRO A 167 -16.55 0.71 -12.21
CA PRO A 167 -17.08 2.06 -12.43
C PRO A 167 -17.23 2.86 -11.13
N LEU A 168 -17.74 2.24 -10.07
CA LEU A 168 -17.90 2.85 -8.76
C LEU A 168 -16.54 3.10 -8.09
N ILE A 169 -15.61 2.15 -8.20
CA ILE A 169 -14.24 2.30 -7.70
C ILE A 169 -13.56 3.48 -8.43
N GLN A 170 -13.68 3.56 -9.75
CA GLN A 170 -13.12 4.65 -10.56
C GLN A 170 -13.69 6.02 -10.16
N GLU A 171 -15.00 6.11 -9.91
CA GLU A 171 -15.63 7.33 -9.40
C GLU A 171 -15.02 7.75 -8.06
N ARG A 172 -14.85 6.80 -7.13
CA ARG A 172 -14.22 7.07 -5.83
C ARG A 172 -12.78 7.50 -5.93
N LEU A 173 -11.98 6.83 -6.75
CA LEU A 173 -10.58 7.21 -6.99
C LEU A 173 -10.51 8.64 -7.55
N THR A 174 -11.36 8.96 -8.53
CA THR A 174 -11.39 10.29 -9.16
C THR A 174 -11.84 11.38 -8.18
N GLU A 175 -12.82 11.09 -7.33
CA GLU A 175 -13.26 12.00 -6.26
C GLU A 175 -12.18 12.20 -5.18
N ALA A 176 -11.46 11.14 -4.83
CA ALA A 176 -10.37 11.20 -3.86
C ALA A 176 -9.24 12.10 -4.33
N LEU A 177 -8.91 12.04 -5.63
CA LEU A 177 -7.84 12.78 -6.29
C LEU A 177 -8.21 14.21 -6.71
N ARG A 178 -9.49 14.59 -6.62
CA ARG A 178 -9.95 15.93 -6.96
C ARG A 178 -9.39 16.96 -5.97
N MET A 179 -9.12 18.18 -6.45
CA MET A 179 -8.77 19.35 -5.62
C MET A 179 -7.48 19.21 -4.78
N ASN A 180 -6.36 18.83 -5.39
CA ASN A 180 -5.03 18.74 -4.74
C ASN A 180 -5.10 17.91 -3.43
N PRO A 181 -5.16 16.58 -3.52
CA PRO A 181 -5.28 15.71 -2.35
C PRO A 181 -4.14 15.95 -1.37
N SER A 182 -4.44 15.81 -0.08
CA SER A 182 -3.40 15.84 0.95
C SER A 182 -2.41 14.69 0.75
N PRO A 183 -1.16 14.79 1.26
CA PRO A 183 -0.19 13.71 1.14
C PRO A 183 -0.70 12.38 1.72
N ASN A 184 -1.39 12.40 2.87
CA ASN A 184 -2.00 11.21 3.46
C ASN A 184 -3.04 10.56 2.55
N VAL A 185 -3.91 11.35 1.90
CA VAL A 185 -4.89 10.82 0.93
C VAL A 185 -4.15 10.18 -0.25
N THR A 186 -3.13 10.86 -0.77
CA THR A 186 -2.33 10.36 -1.90
C THR A 186 -1.59 9.07 -1.55
N ALA A 187 -1.05 8.95 -0.34
CA ALA A 187 -0.41 7.73 0.15
C ALA A 187 -1.39 6.54 0.17
N GLN A 188 -2.61 6.74 0.66
CA GLN A 188 -3.65 5.70 0.70
C GLN A 188 -4.19 5.36 -0.71
N MET A 189 -4.18 6.33 -1.63
CA MET A 189 -4.51 6.10 -3.03
C MET A 189 -3.52 5.16 -3.72
N PHE A 190 -2.21 5.34 -3.50
CA PHE A 190 -1.20 4.42 -4.03
C PHE A 190 -1.26 3.03 -3.39
N LEU A 191 -1.59 2.92 -2.09
CA LEU A 191 -1.91 1.64 -1.46
C LEU A 191 -3.08 0.95 -2.18
N MET A 192 -4.17 1.67 -2.42
CA MET A 192 -5.34 1.15 -3.13
C MET A 192 -5.02 0.74 -4.58
N PHE A 193 -4.17 1.50 -5.28
CA PHE A 193 -3.68 1.15 -6.62
C PHE A 193 -2.94 -0.19 -6.63
N ARG A 194 -2.06 -0.44 -5.66
CA ARG A 194 -1.37 -1.75 -5.57
C ARG A 194 -2.32 -2.89 -5.26
N VAL A 195 -3.32 -2.67 -4.39
CA VAL A 195 -4.39 -3.66 -4.15
C VAL A 195 -5.13 -3.99 -5.43
N LEU A 196 -5.45 -2.98 -6.25
CA LEU A 196 -6.10 -3.18 -7.55
C LEU A 196 -5.24 -4.02 -8.50
N LEU A 197 -3.92 -3.80 -8.53
CA LEU A 197 -3.02 -4.63 -9.34
C LEU A 197 -3.07 -6.10 -8.93
N LEU A 198 -3.16 -6.40 -7.63
CA LEU A 198 -3.24 -7.77 -7.10
C LEU A 198 -4.62 -8.43 -7.22
N ARG A 199 -5.70 -7.65 -7.13
CA ARG A 199 -7.07 -8.18 -7.03
C ARG A 199 -7.90 -8.06 -8.29
N ILE A 200 -7.44 -7.33 -9.30
CA ILE A 200 -8.16 -7.16 -10.56
C ILE A 200 -7.24 -7.57 -11.71
N SER A 201 -7.70 -8.51 -12.53
CA SER A 201 -6.99 -8.95 -13.72
C SER A 201 -6.75 -7.79 -14.68
N SER A 202 -5.59 -7.79 -15.35
CA SER A 202 -5.13 -6.67 -16.17
C SER A 202 -6.09 -6.26 -17.29
N GLN A 203 -6.85 -7.22 -17.84
CA GLN A 203 -7.90 -6.96 -18.83
C GLN A 203 -8.96 -5.96 -18.33
N HIS A 204 -9.27 -5.98 -17.04
CA HIS A 204 -10.27 -5.11 -16.42
C HIS A 204 -9.70 -3.76 -15.95
N LEU A 205 -8.37 -3.64 -15.79
CA LEU A 205 -7.71 -2.41 -15.31
C LEU A 205 -7.51 -1.33 -16.38
N THR A 206 -7.84 -1.61 -17.64
CA THR A 206 -7.57 -0.73 -18.79
C THR A 206 -7.99 0.73 -18.57
N SER A 207 -9.17 0.99 -17.99
CA SER A 207 -9.67 2.36 -17.77
C SER A 207 -9.01 3.08 -16.58
N LEU A 208 -8.38 2.35 -15.66
CA LEU A 208 -7.76 2.90 -14.47
C LEU A 208 -6.29 3.30 -14.68
N TRP A 209 -5.61 2.66 -15.63
CA TRP A 209 -4.19 2.95 -15.92
C TRP A 209 -3.87 4.43 -16.15
N PRO A 210 -4.64 5.19 -16.96
CA PRO A 210 -4.38 6.62 -17.14
C PRO A 210 -4.43 7.39 -15.82
N ILE A 211 -5.34 7.02 -14.89
CA ILE A 211 -5.45 7.65 -13.57
C ILE A 211 -4.19 7.32 -12.76
N MET A 212 -3.85 6.04 -12.64
CA MET A 212 -2.73 5.56 -11.83
C MET A 212 -1.39 6.17 -12.26
N VAL A 213 -1.12 6.18 -13.57
CA VAL A 213 0.11 6.73 -14.15
C VAL A 213 0.18 8.24 -14.02
N THR A 214 -0.92 8.95 -14.28
CA THR A 214 -0.95 10.42 -14.15
C THR A 214 -0.68 10.86 -12.72
N GLU A 215 -1.22 10.15 -11.73
CA GLU A 215 -0.93 10.41 -10.32
C GLU A 215 0.52 10.13 -9.97
N LEU A 216 1.08 9.02 -10.45
CA LEU A 216 2.48 8.67 -10.24
C LEU A 216 3.40 9.77 -10.80
N ILE A 217 3.20 10.17 -12.06
CA ILE A 217 3.94 11.27 -12.69
C ILE A 217 3.81 12.54 -11.87
N ARG A 218 2.60 12.90 -11.42
CA ARG A 218 2.37 14.11 -10.62
C ARG A 218 3.20 14.11 -9.33
N VAL A 219 3.25 12.99 -8.61
CA VAL A 219 4.02 12.88 -7.36
C VAL A 219 5.51 12.93 -7.61
N PHE A 220 6.02 12.26 -8.65
CA PHE A 220 7.44 12.35 -9.02
C PHE A 220 7.82 13.78 -9.43
N VAL A 221 7.01 14.45 -10.26
CA VAL A 221 7.24 15.88 -10.62
C VAL A 221 7.20 16.79 -9.40
N ARG A 222 6.30 16.52 -8.44
CA ARG A 222 6.26 17.26 -7.17
C ARG A 222 7.55 17.07 -6.38
N LEU A 223 8.05 15.84 -6.28
CA LEU A 223 9.31 15.53 -5.59
C LEU A 223 10.49 16.23 -6.25
N GLU A 224 10.61 16.13 -7.58
CA GLU A 224 11.64 16.82 -8.36
C GLU A 224 11.65 18.33 -8.09
N LYS A 225 10.48 18.98 -8.12
CA LYS A 225 10.37 20.42 -7.82
C LYS A 225 10.79 20.74 -6.39
N ALA A 226 10.37 19.93 -5.42
CA ALA A 226 10.76 20.11 -4.02
C ALA A 226 12.28 19.96 -3.81
N LEU A 227 12.95 19.16 -4.64
CA LEU A 227 14.41 19.00 -4.65
C LEU A 227 15.14 20.13 -5.40
N GLN A 228 14.48 20.83 -6.34
CA GLN A 228 15.09 21.90 -7.16
C GLN A 228 15.00 23.32 -6.58
N LEU A 229 14.12 23.55 -5.61
CA LEU A 229 13.61 24.87 -5.15
C LEU A 229 14.64 25.91 -4.64
N GLU A 230 15.95 25.68 -4.76
CA GLU A 230 17.00 26.67 -4.43
C GLU A 230 17.59 27.41 -5.66
N LYS A 231 17.48 26.88 -6.88
CA LYS A 231 18.15 27.51 -8.05
C LYS A 231 17.52 28.83 -8.51
N ASP A 232 16.22 29.02 -8.28
CA ASP A 232 15.48 30.18 -8.82
C ASP A 232 15.60 31.46 -7.98
N VAL A 233 16.06 31.40 -6.72
CA VAL A 233 16.25 32.61 -5.90
C VAL A 233 17.52 33.39 -6.30
N SER A 234 18.46 32.76 -7.02
CA SER A 234 19.72 33.42 -7.40
C SER A 234 19.63 34.35 -8.62
N LYS A 235 18.51 34.36 -9.36
CA LYS A 235 18.40 35.12 -10.62
C LYS A 235 17.49 36.36 -10.56
N GLN A 236 16.90 36.71 -9.41
CA GLN A 236 16.00 37.86 -9.34
C GLN A 236 16.42 38.90 -8.28
N GLY A 237 17.19 39.88 -8.73
CA GLY A 237 17.09 41.28 -8.30
C GLY A 237 17.61 41.66 -6.92
N LYS A 238 18.71 42.42 -6.91
CA LYS A 238 19.16 43.26 -5.78
C LYS A 238 18.01 44.08 -5.17
N VAL A 239 17.55 43.74 -3.96
CA VAL A 239 17.07 44.71 -2.95
C VAL A 239 17.40 44.18 -1.56
N VAL A 240 18.13 45.02 -0.81
CA VAL A 240 18.54 44.83 0.59
C VAL A 240 17.34 44.60 1.50
N ARG A 241 17.35 43.51 2.30
CA ARG A 241 16.87 43.46 3.70
C ARG A 241 17.14 42.08 4.33
N VAL A 242 17.93 42.11 5.41
CA VAL A 242 18.05 41.15 6.52
C VAL A 242 18.21 39.68 6.13
N ALA A 243 19.47 39.24 6.13
CA ALA A 243 19.83 37.83 6.11
C ALA A 243 19.28 37.13 7.36
N VAL A 244 18.21 36.35 7.17
CA VAL A 244 17.91 35.20 8.00
C VAL A 244 18.28 33.99 7.17
N GLU A 245 19.22 33.21 7.69
CA GLU A 245 19.75 31.97 7.13
C GLU A 245 18.62 31.08 6.56
N LYS A 246 18.64 30.86 5.24
CA LYS A 246 17.77 29.89 4.54
C LYS A 246 18.59 28.85 3.76
N ASN A 247 19.80 28.55 4.23
CA ASN A 247 20.54 27.34 3.83
C ASN A 247 20.18 26.19 4.80
N GLY A 248 18.89 25.90 4.94
CA GLY A 248 18.40 24.82 5.80
C GLY A 248 18.07 23.57 4.96
N PRO A 249 18.29 22.35 5.48
CA PRO A 249 17.89 21.13 4.78
C PRO A 249 16.39 21.16 4.44
N VAL A 250 16.01 20.68 3.25
CA VAL A 250 14.59 20.46 2.91
C VAL A 250 14.02 19.48 3.93
N HIS A 251 13.07 19.95 4.72
CA HIS A 251 12.39 19.13 5.70
C HIS A 251 11.04 18.69 5.12
N PHE A 252 10.96 17.43 4.71
CA PHE A 252 9.70 16.82 4.34
C PHE A 252 8.90 16.51 5.61
N SER A 253 7.60 16.78 5.59
CA SER A 253 6.72 16.28 6.66
C SER A 253 6.58 14.75 6.58
N GLN A 254 6.23 14.08 7.69
CA GLN A 254 6.01 12.62 7.67
C GLN A 254 4.96 12.23 6.60
N ALA A 255 3.87 12.99 6.51
CA ALA A 255 2.83 12.79 5.50
C ALA A 255 3.37 12.83 4.06
N GLU A 256 4.36 13.69 3.77
CA GLU A 256 5.01 13.75 2.46
C GLU A 256 5.96 12.57 2.23
N LEU A 257 6.72 12.18 3.25
CA LEU A 257 7.57 11.00 3.19
C LEU A 257 6.75 9.72 2.93
N ASP A 258 5.62 9.56 3.62
CA ASP A 258 4.70 8.43 3.44
C ASP A 258 4.08 8.44 2.03
N MET A 259 3.75 9.62 1.50
CA MET A 259 3.27 9.78 0.13
C MET A 259 4.33 9.38 -0.90
N TYR A 260 5.57 9.86 -0.76
CA TYR A 260 6.66 9.52 -1.68
C TYR A 260 7.01 8.03 -1.59
N LEU A 261 7.08 7.46 -0.39
CA LEU A 261 7.28 6.03 -0.20
C LEU A 261 6.18 5.21 -0.88
N SER A 262 4.91 5.53 -0.62
CA SER A 262 3.78 4.79 -1.21
C SER A 262 3.79 4.88 -2.74
N SER A 263 4.14 6.03 -3.31
CA SER A 263 4.30 6.18 -4.76
C SER A 263 5.46 5.35 -5.33
N CYS A 264 6.60 5.28 -4.63
CA CYS A 264 7.74 4.46 -5.04
C CYS A 264 7.42 2.97 -4.93
N LYS A 265 6.69 2.55 -3.90
CA LYS A 265 6.22 1.17 -3.76
C LYS A 265 5.21 0.79 -4.83
N PHE A 266 4.37 1.72 -5.29
CA PHE A 266 3.49 1.48 -6.44
C PHE A 266 4.31 1.28 -7.73
N LEU A 267 5.35 2.08 -7.96
CA LEU A 267 6.29 1.88 -9.06
C LEU A 267 7.00 0.52 -8.95
N ASP A 268 7.54 0.19 -7.78
CA ASP A 268 8.21 -1.08 -7.49
C ASP A 268 7.28 -2.28 -7.72
N THR A 269 6.05 -2.22 -7.22
CA THR A 269 5.00 -3.23 -7.48
C THR A 269 4.73 -3.36 -8.99
N SER A 270 4.70 -2.23 -9.70
CA SER A 270 4.43 -2.22 -11.14
C SER A 270 5.56 -2.83 -11.95
N LEU A 271 6.81 -2.64 -11.51
CA LEU A 271 8.00 -3.23 -12.11
C LEU A 271 8.15 -4.72 -11.72
N ALA A 272 7.81 -5.09 -10.49
CA ALA A 272 7.89 -6.47 -10.00
C ALA A 272 6.89 -7.41 -10.72
N TYR A 273 5.77 -6.86 -11.22
CA TYR A 273 4.75 -7.66 -11.89
C TYR A 273 5.26 -8.28 -13.20
N PRO A 274 4.86 -9.53 -13.52
CA PRO A 274 5.23 -10.16 -14.79
C PRO A 274 4.80 -9.29 -15.99
N PRO A 275 5.71 -8.97 -16.94
CA PRO A 275 5.40 -8.09 -18.07
C PRO A 275 4.18 -8.54 -18.88
N GLU A 276 3.97 -9.84 -19.03
CA GLU A 276 2.86 -10.43 -19.76
C GLU A 276 1.51 -10.19 -19.06
N ARG A 277 1.53 -10.07 -17.73
CA ARG A 277 0.35 -9.75 -16.93
C ARG A 277 0.11 -8.25 -16.83
N MET A 278 1.02 -7.40 -17.34
CA MET A 278 0.89 -5.95 -17.22
C MET A 278 1.30 -5.18 -18.48
N PRO A 279 0.70 -5.47 -19.65
CA PRO A 279 1.12 -4.92 -20.94
C PRO A 279 0.98 -3.39 -21.03
N LEU A 280 -0.03 -2.80 -20.38
CA LEU A 280 -0.25 -1.36 -20.43
C LEU A 280 0.84 -0.58 -19.67
N PHE A 281 1.30 -1.07 -18.52
CA PHE A 281 2.40 -0.43 -17.81
C PHE A 281 3.68 -0.43 -18.64
N GLN A 282 3.93 -1.48 -19.43
CA GLN A 282 5.10 -1.54 -20.33
C GLN A 282 5.14 -0.37 -21.32
N MET A 283 3.98 0.17 -21.70
CA MET A 283 3.89 1.36 -22.57
C MET A 283 4.26 2.68 -21.86
N TYR A 284 4.19 2.71 -20.52
CA TYR A 284 4.50 3.88 -19.69
C TYR A 284 5.85 3.76 -18.97
N ARG A 285 6.44 2.57 -18.92
CA ARG A 285 7.65 2.24 -18.15
C ARG A 285 8.85 3.14 -18.48
N TRP A 286 9.00 3.52 -19.76
CA TRP A 286 10.03 4.44 -20.24
C TRP A 286 10.05 5.80 -19.54
N ALA A 287 8.91 6.28 -19.03
CA ALA A 287 8.82 7.56 -18.33
C ALA A 287 9.47 7.50 -16.94
N PHE A 288 9.60 6.30 -16.37
CA PHE A 288 10.06 6.09 -15.00
C PHE A 288 11.48 5.56 -14.93
N VAL A 289 11.84 4.55 -15.74
CA VAL A 289 13.16 3.88 -15.70
C VAL A 289 13.95 4.06 -17.00
N PRO A 290 15.30 4.09 -16.96
CA PRO A 290 16.15 4.35 -18.12
C PRO A 290 16.32 3.13 -19.04
N GLU A 291 15.31 2.83 -19.85
CA GLU A 291 15.33 1.67 -20.77
C GLU A 291 16.16 1.88 -22.04
N VAL A 292 16.22 3.12 -22.53
CA VAL A 292 16.84 3.47 -23.81
C VAL A 292 17.84 4.58 -23.56
N ASP A 293 19.06 4.41 -24.07
CA ASP A 293 20.08 5.45 -24.06
C ASP A 293 19.69 6.54 -25.08
N VAL A 294 18.93 7.54 -24.61
CA VAL A 294 18.48 8.67 -25.43
C VAL A 294 19.69 9.42 -26.03
N ASN A 295 20.85 9.39 -25.37
CA ASN A 295 22.08 10.03 -25.87
C ASN A 295 22.68 9.30 -27.09
N ARG A 296 22.24 8.07 -27.40
CA ARG A 296 22.74 7.28 -28.55
C ARG A 296 21.88 7.38 -29.80
N TYR A 297 20.65 7.91 -29.73
CA TYR A 297 19.82 8.08 -30.92
C TYR A 297 20.21 9.35 -31.69
N ARG A 298 21.34 9.33 -32.40
CA ARG A 298 21.51 10.20 -33.57
C ARG A 298 20.68 9.63 -34.71
N GLY A 299 19.39 9.94 -34.73
CA GLY A 299 18.58 9.80 -35.94
C GLY A 299 19.19 10.65 -37.08
N PRO A 300 18.84 10.37 -38.35
CA PRO A 300 19.32 11.17 -39.47
C PRO A 300 18.92 12.63 -39.24
N GLU A 301 19.89 13.53 -39.42
CA GLU A 301 19.84 14.96 -39.14
C GLU A 301 18.50 15.62 -39.52
N MET A 302 17.63 15.84 -38.52
CA MET A 302 16.67 16.95 -38.55
C MET A 302 17.36 18.18 -37.96
N ALA A 303 18.49 18.55 -38.57
CA ALA A 303 19.22 19.77 -38.25
C ALA A 303 18.55 20.99 -38.89
N LEU A 304 17.26 21.26 -38.61
CA LEU A 304 16.57 22.48 -39.04
C LEU A 304 15.39 22.89 -38.11
N ILE A 305 15.52 22.70 -36.80
CA ILE A 305 14.69 23.47 -35.84
C ILE A 305 15.61 23.96 -34.72
N GLU A 306 16.18 25.15 -34.93
CA GLU A 306 16.73 25.97 -33.85
C GLU A 306 15.57 26.33 -32.90
N GLY A 307 15.63 25.95 -31.62
CA GLY A 307 14.78 26.60 -30.62
C GLY A 307 14.37 25.82 -29.37
N GLU A 308 14.34 24.48 -29.35
CA GLU A 308 13.88 23.74 -28.15
C GLU A 308 14.75 22.51 -27.91
N GLN A 309 15.55 22.56 -26.85
CA GLN A 309 16.32 21.43 -26.35
C GLN A 309 15.40 20.48 -25.56
N GLU A 310 14.37 19.95 -26.22
CA GLU A 310 13.43 18.95 -25.68
C GLU A 310 13.64 17.61 -26.42
N CYS A 311 14.86 17.09 -26.33
CA CYS A 311 15.08 15.65 -26.50
C CYS A 311 14.46 14.99 -25.26
N THR A 312 13.52 14.04 -25.45
CA THR A 312 12.67 13.40 -24.42
C THR A 312 13.22 13.48 -22.99
N PRO A 313 12.47 14.04 -22.02
CA PRO A 313 12.96 14.29 -20.67
C PRO A 313 13.43 13.00 -20.02
N SER A 314 14.57 13.07 -19.33
CA SER A 314 15.14 11.94 -18.58
C SER A 314 14.10 11.29 -17.66
N PRO A 315 14.12 9.96 -17.48
CA PRO A 315 13.15 9.25 -16.66
C PRO A 315 13.04 9.83 -15.24
N HIS A 316 11.85 9.77 -14.66
CA HIS A 316 11.56 10.34 -13.35
C HIS A 316 12.49 9.82 -12.23
N VAL A 317 12.82 8.52 -12.23
CA VAL A 317 13.74 7.93 -11.24
C VAL A 317 15.12 8.59 -11.30
N VAL A 318 15.64 8.83 -12.51
CA VAL A 318 16.95 9.48 -12.72
C VAL A 318 16.93 10.90 -12.18
N ARG A 319 15.90 11.69 -12.52
CA ARG A 319 15.76 13.08 -12.07
C ARG A 319 15.63 13.21 -10.56
N VAL A 320 14.87 12.31 -9.93
CA VAL A 320 14.74 12.29 -8.47
C VAL A 320 16.07 11.92 -7.82
N LEU A 321 16.76 10.90 -8.32
CA LEU A 321 18.08 10.50 -7.81
C LEU A 321 19.09 11.65 -7.89
N GLU A 322 19.23 12.26 -9.07
CA GLU A 322 20.09 13.43 -9.27
C GLU A 322 19.69 14.59 -8.35
N GLY A 323 18.39 14.82 -8.15
CA GLY A 323 17.89 15.86 -7.25
C GLY A 323 18.26 15.61 -5.79
N ILE A 324 18.20 14.36 -5.33
CA ILE A 324 18.63 13.98 -3.97
C ILE A 324 20.16 14.14 -3.84
N GLU A 325 20.94 13.63 -4.80
CA GLU A 325 22.41 13.72 -4.77
C GLU A 325 22.91 15.17 -4.86
N GLN A 326 22.26 16.03 -5.65
CA GLN A 326 22.59 17.46 -5.70
C GLN A 326 22.35 18.17 -4.37
N ARG A 327 21.36 17.72 -3.59
CA ARG A 327 20.93 18.37 -2.34
C ARG A 327 21.66 17.86 -1.12
N TYR A 328 21.86 16.55 -1.04
CA TYR A 328 22.41 15.87 0.14
C TYR A 328 23.85 15.38 -0.09
N GLY A 329 24.42 15.64 -1.27
CA GLY A 329 25.71 15.12 -1.70
C GLY A 329 25.60 13.71 -2.28
N THR A 330 26.63 13.26 -2.99
CA THR A 330 26.71 11.88 -3.44
C THR A 330 26.86 10.98 -2.22
N LEU A 331 25.81 10.25 -1.90
CA LEU A 331 25.80 9.26 -0.81
C LEU A 331 26.51 7.98 -1.28
N ASN A 332 27.81 8.09 -1.56
CA ASN A 332 28.68 6.94 -1.81
C ASN A 332 29.07 6.33 -0.46
N GLY A 333 28.37 5.27 -0.05
CA GLY A 333 28.85 4.37 0.99
C GLY A 333 28.25 4.56 2.39
N LEU A 334 27.16 3.82 2.63
CA LEU A 334 26.98 3.07 3.89
C LEU A 334 26.92 1.56 3.63
N SER A 335 27.52 1.10 2.53
CA SER A 335 27.78 -0.33 2.28
C SER A 335 29.30 -0.52 2.28
N GLU A 336 29.92 -0.35 3.45
CA GLU A 336 31.05 -1.20 3.81
C GLU A 336 30.47 -2.55 4.22
N GLU A 337 29.99 -3.29 3.22
CA GLU A 337 29.89 -4.74 3.24
C GLU A 337 29.49 -5.10 1.82
N SER A 338 30.45 -5.65 1.09
CA SER A 338 30.26 -6.33 -0.18
C SER A 338 29.33 -7.53 0.03
N SER A 339 28.03 -7.29 0.23
CA SER A 339 27.04 -8.33 0.08
C SER A 339 26.78 -8.45 -1.42
N THR A 340 27.26 -9.55 -1.99
CA THR A 340 26.73 -10.13 -3.22
C THR A 340 25.28 -10.62 -2.99
N GLU A 341 24.44 -9.81 -2.36
CA GLU A 341 23.03 -10.09 -2.21
C GLU A 341 22.39 -9.94 -3.58
N HIS A 342 21.86 -11.05 -4.08
CA HIS A 342 21.03 -11.04 -5.27
C HIS A 342 19.78 -10.23 -4.93
N LEU A 343 19.68 -9.02 -5.46
CA LEU A 343 18.52 -8.17 -5.27
C LEU A 343 17.37 -8.71 -6.12
N GLU A 344 16.26 -9.04 -5.46
CA GLU A 344 15.06 -9.54 -6.12
C GLU A 344 13.87 -8.63 -5.81
N PHE A 345 13.11 -8.31 -6.85
CA PHE A 345 11.85 -7.58 -6.72
C PHE A 345 10.85 -8.30 -5.79
N PRO A 346 9.98 -7.57 -5.07
CA PRO A 346 9.99 -6.11 -4.89
C PRO A 346 11.16 -5.63 -4.03
N LEU A 347 11.69 -4.45 -4.35
CA LEU A 347 12.88 -3.86 -3.73
C LEU A 347 12.57 -3.08 -2.45
N LEU A 348 11.36 -2.54 -2.31
CA LEU A 348 10.95 -1.71 -1.18
C LEU A 348 10.05 -2.48 -0.20
N THR A 349 10.60 -2.85 0.95
CA THR A 349 9.87 -3.51 2.05
C THR A 349 9.67 -2.63 3.29
N GLN A 350 10.33 -1.47 3.36
CA GLN A 350 10.28 -0.56 4.52
C GLN A 350 8.87 -0.02 4.77
N ARG A 351 8.41 0.06 6.02
CA ARG A 351 7.06 0.57 6.36
C ARG A 351 6.95 2.09 6.41
N SER A 352 8.02 2.78 6.77
CA SER A 352 8.08 4.24 6.87
C SER A 352 9.46 4.76 6.48
N LEU A 353 9.55 6.05 6.16
CA LEU A 353 10.81 6.76 5.95
C LEU A 353 10.99 7.80 7.06
N SER A 354 12.22 7.94 7.55
CA SER A 354 12.64 9.08 8.37
C SER A 354 13.29 10.17 7.51
N SER A 355 13.78 9.82 6.32
CA SER A 355 14.42 10.74 5.37
C SER A 355 14.19 10.30 3.93
N ILE A 356 14.08 11.27 3.01
CA ILE A 356 13.97 11.00 1.57
C ILE A 356 15.20 10.26 1.02
N THR A 357 16.36 10.44 1.65
CA THR A 357 17.63 9.80 1.25
C THR A 357 17.59 8.27 1.36
N GLN A 358 16.68 7.72 2.18
CA GLN A 358 16.48 6.27 2.28
C GLN A 358 15.94 5.64 0.99
N LEU A 359 15.41 6.44 0.05
CA LEU A 359 15.00 5.97 -1.28
C LEU A 359 16.20 5.82 -2.25
N VAL A 360 17.37 6.36 -1.94
CA VAL A 360 18.53 6.36 -2.85
C VAL A 360 18.94 4.94 -3.29
N PRO A 361 19.08 3.94 -2.39
CA PRO A 361 19.46 2.59 -2.80
C PRO A 361 18.47 1.98 -3.81
N PHE A 362 17.17 2.21 -3.59
CA PHE A 362 16.11 1.78 -4.51
C PHE A 362 16.24 2.46 -5.88
N LEU A 363 16.37 3.79 -5.91
CA LEU A 363 16.47 4.56 -7.15
C LEU A 363 17.74 4.18 -7.94
N GLN A 364 18.88 3.99 -7.25
CA GLN A 364 20.13 3.53 -7.85
C GLN A 364 19.97 2.12 -8.43
N THR A 365 19.39 1.18 -7.67
CA THR A 365 19.13 -0.19 -8.14
C THR A 365 18.27 -0.16 -9.41
N LEU A 366 17.21 0.66 -9.46
CA LEU A 366 16.38 0.80 -10.66
C LEU A 366 17.19 1.38 -11.85
N CYS A 367 18.00 2.41 -11.62
CA CYS A 367 18.88 2.94 -12.67
C CYS A 367 19.81 1.84 -13.22
N CYS A 368 20.46 1.07 -12.36
CA CYS A 368 21.40 0.01 -12.76
C CYS A 368 20.72 -1.18 -13.45
N SER A 369 19.54 -1.59 -12.97
CA SER A 369 18.82 -2.76 -13.49
C SER A 369 18.25 -2.52 -14.88
N PHE A 370 17.88 -1.28 -15.22
CA PHE A 370 17.23 -0.94 -16.48
C PHE A 370 18.16 -0.27 -17.50
N GLN A 371 19.32 0.26 -17.09
CA GLN A 371 20.34 0.78 -18.03
C GLN A 371 20.90 -0.35 -18.90
N GLY A 372 20.46 -0.43 -20.15
CA GLY A 372 20.94 -1.42 -21.10
C GLY A 372 22.45 -1.31 -21.35
N SER A 373 23.24 -2.27 -20.85
CA SER A 373 24.62 -2.63 -21.24
C SER A 373 25.66 -1.53 -21.54
N SER A 374 25.46 -0.27 -21.14
CA SER A 374 26.51 0.76 -21.24
C SER A 374 27.49 0.62 -20.07
N ARG A 375 28.32 -0.43 -20.11
CA ARG A 375 29.43 -0.67 -19.16
C ARG A 375 30.57 0.36 -19.28
N TYR A 376 30.32 1.55 -19.85
CA TYR A 376 31.35 2.54 -20.17
C TYR A 376 31.03 3.96 -19.64
N SER A 377 30.20 4.08 -18.60
CA SER A 377 30.31 5.26 -17.71
C SER A 377 31.28 4.91 -16.57
N PRO A 378 32.44 5.57 -16.44
CA PRO A 378 33.49 5.19 -15.49
C PRO A 378 33.08 5.32 -14.00
N THR A 379 31.88 5.83 -13.72
CA THR A 379 31.41 6.20 -12.38
C THR A 379 30.35 5.26 -11.79
N MET A 380 29.83 4.28 -12.55
CA MET A 380 28.66 3.46 -12.14
C MET A 380 28.93 1.94 -12.02
N THR A 381 30.19 1.49 -12.15
CA THR A 381 30.54 0.06 -12.26
C THR A 381 30.48 -0.75 -10.95
N HIS A 382 29.93 -0.21 -9.86
CA HIS A 382 29.95 -0.87 -8.54
C HIS A 382 28.60 -0.99 -7.83
N PHE A 383 27.48 -0.60 -8.45
CA PHE A 383 26.17 -0.66 -7.80
C PHE A 383 25.45 -1.98 -8.11
N PRO A 384 24.75 -2.58 -7.11
CA PRO A 384 24.01 -3.82 -7.31
C PRO A 384 22.81 -3.59 -8.24
N ALA A 385 22.54 -4.56 -9.11
CA ALA A 385 21.40 -4.58 -10.01
C ALA A 385 20.48 -5.75 -9.63
N ALA A 386 19.17 -5.55 -9.78
CA ALA A 386 18.17 -6.58 -9.63
C ALA A 386 17.84 -7.21 -10.99
N ASP A 387 17.62 -8.53 -11.00
CA ASP A 387 17.24 -9.22 -12.23
C ASP A 387 15.83 -8.80 -12.68
N TYR A 388 15.71 -8.45 -13.96
CA TYR A 388 14.45 -8.08 -14.61
C TYR A 388 14.27 -8.80 -15.95
N PRO A 389 13.09 -9.41 -16.22
CA PRO A 389 11.97 -9.59 -15.30
C PRO A 389 12.31 -10.58 -14.18
N PRO A 390 11.57 -10.59 -13.06
CA PRO A 390 11.81 -11.54 -11.98
C PRO A 390 11.69 -12.99 -12.44
N SER A 391 12.58 -13.85 -11.97
CA SER A 391 12.67 -15.25 -12.40
C SER A 391 11.46 -16.10 -11.99
N ASN A 392 10.82 -15.77 -10.85
CA ASN A 392 9.66 -16.49 -10.31
C ASN A 392 8.47 -15.56 -10.06
N ALA A 393 7.62 -15.40 -11.07
CA ALA A 393 6.41 -14.59 -11.02
C ALA A 393 5.49 -14.89 -9.82
N GLU A 394 5.26 -16.17 -9.52
CA GLU A 394 4.32 -16.58 -8.47
C GLU A 394 4.85 -16.24 -7.07
N ALA A 395 6.15 -16.45 -6.84
CA ALA A 395 6.80 -16.07 -5.58
C ALA A 395 6.75 -14.54 -5.37
N VAL A 396 6.97 -13.76 -6.42
CA VAL A 396 6.89 -12.30 -6.37
C VAL A 396 5.47 -11.83 -6.03
N LEU A 397 4.44 -12.39 -6.66
CA LEU A 397 3.06 -12.03 -6.37
C LEU A 397 2.66 -12.34 -4.92
N LYS A 398 3.06 -13.50 -4.39
CA LYS A 398 2.86 -13.86 -2.98
C LYS A 398 3.59 -12.90 -2.03
N ARG A 399 4.82 -12.51 -2.38
CA ARG A 399 5.60 -11.55 -1.58
C ARG A 399 4.97 -10.15 -1.60
N LEU A 400 4.46 -9.70 -2.75
CA LEU A 400 3.71 -8.44 -2.85
C LEU A 400 2.44 -8.46 -2.01
N GLU A 401 1.70 -9.57 -2.03
CA GLU A 401 0.50 -9.74 -1.20
C GLU A 401 0.84 -9.64 0.29
N TYR A 402 1.86 -10.36 0.76
CA TYR A 402 2.33 -10.29 2.14
C TYR A 402 2.75 -8.86 2.55
N ILE A 403 3.53 -8.17 1.72
CA ILE A 403 3.96 -6.78 1.99
C ILE A 403 2.75 -5.84 2.11
N ILE A 404 1.78 -5.96 1.20
CA ILE A 404 0.59 -5.11 1.22
C ILE A 404 -0.29 -5.40 2.44
N GLU A 405 -0.41 -6.66 2.86
CA GLU A 405 -1.12 -7.04 4.10
C GLU A 405 -0.49 -6.38 5.33
N GLU A 406 0.84 -6.45 5.46
CA GLU A 406 1.54 -5.83 6.58
C GLU A 406 1.43 -4.30 6.60
N GLU A 407 1.35 -3.67 5.44
CA GLU A 407 1.21 -2.21 5.32
C GLU A 407 -0.16 -1.67 5.72
N PHE A 408 -1.19 -2.53 5.78
CA PHE A 408 -2.44 -2.13 6.39
C PHE A 408 -2.32 -1.96 7.90
N LEU A 409 -1.37 -2.62 8.55
CA LEU A 409 -1.28 -2.67 10.00
C LEU A 409 -0.52 -1.47 10.56
N ASP A 410 -1.02 -0.90 11.64
CA ASP A 410 -0.38 0.18 12.37
C ASP A 410 0.54 -0.39 13.47
N SER A 411 1.64 0.29 13.80
CA SER A 411 2.54 -0.15 14.85
C SER A 411 1.82 -0.22 16.20
N MET A 412 1.97 -1.33 16.92
CA MET A 412 1.41 -1.51 18.26
C MET A 412 2.08 -0.63 19.34
N GLU A 413 3.23 -0.03 19.03
CA GLU A 413 4.02 0.82 19.93
C GLU A 413 3.70 2.33 19.82
N SER A 414 2.60 2.69 19.15
CA SER A 414 2.21 4.09 18.89
C SER A 414 1.50 4.75 20.06
#